data_AF-A0A251YEP0-F1
#
_entry.id   AF-A0A251YEP0-F1
#
_cell.length_a   1.000
_cell.length_b   1.000
_cell.length_c   1.000
_cell.angle_alpha   90.00
_cell.angle_beta   90.00
_cell.angle_gamma   90.00
#
_symmetry.space_group_name_H-M   'P 1'
#
loop_
_entity.id
_entity.type
_entity.pdbx_description
1 polymer ?
#
loop_
_entity_poly.entity_id
_entity_poly.type
_entity_poly.pdbx_seq_one_letter_code
_entity_poly.pdbx_strand_id
1 'polypeptide(L)'
;MDHREARSATAPAPEQPAAAGLDDRARAVLDFERDWTRHAGAKEEAIRQAFGLSATRYYQLLGALIETRPALAYDPLLVGRLLRLRETRAAARAARALPAGLPDRPTAR
;
A
#
# COMPACT_ATOMS: atom_id res chain seq x y z
N MET A 1 2.02 11.42 22.85
CA MET A 1 2.85 11.49 21.61
C MET A 1 2.17 10.64 20.54
N ASP A 2 0.94 10.95 20.16
CA ASP A 2 0.55 12.00 19.19
C ASP A 2 1.03 11.68 17.77
N HIS A 3 0.49 10.62 17.17
CA HIS A 3 0.48 10.43 15.70
C HIS A 3 -0.62 11.30 15.04
N ARG A 4 -0.80 12.53 15.54
CA ARG A 4 -1.70 13.53 14.98
C ARG A 4 -0.95 14.84 14.88
N GLU A 5 -0.08 14.96 13.90
CA GLU A 5 0.18 16.25 13.22
C GLU A 5 1.03 16.03 11.97
N ALA A 6 0.50 16.48 10.83
CA ALA A 6 1.15 17.35 9.85
C ALA A 6 0.49 17.14 8.49
N ARG A 7 -0.52 17.97 8.22
CA ARG A 7 -0.67 18.49 6.86
C ARG A 7 0.65 19.17 6.52
N SER A 8 1.43 18.59 5.64
CA SER A 8 2.46 19.30 4.91
C SER A 8 2.37 18.85 3.46
N ALA A 9 1.69 19.71 2.70
CA ALA A 9 1.82 19.78 1.27
C ALA A 9 3.29 20.08 0.94
N THR A 10 4.03 19.02 0.66
CA THR A 10 5.03 18.99 -0.40
C THR A 10 4.96 17.55 -0.85
N ALA A 11 4.24 17.32 -1.93
CA ALA A 11 4.58 16.21 -2.76
C ALA A 11 5.97 16.54 -3.32
N PRO A 12 7.07 15.86 -2.94
CA PRO A 12 7.84 15.33 -4.03
C PRO A 12 6.83 14.41 -4.71
N ALA A 13 6.45 14.71 -5.95
CA ALA A 13 5.95 13.66 -6.82
C ALA A 13 6.87 12.45 -6.52
N PRO A 14 6.34 11.29 -6.07
CA PRO A 14 7.19 10.12 -6.09
C PRO A 14 7.65 10.09 -7.54
N GLU A 15 8.96 10.28 -7.78
CA GLU A 15 9.54 10.05 -9.09
C GLU A 15 8.91 8.74 -9.53
N GLN A 16 7.98 8.88 -10.49
CA GLN A 16 7.13 7.78 -10.87
C GLN A 16 8.13 6.73 -11.31
N PRO A 17 8.10 5.49 -10.80
CA PRO A 17 8.91 4.41 -11.34
C PRO A 17 8.31 4.07 -12.72
N ALA A 18 8.50 5.00 -13.65
CA ALA A 18 7.97 5.02 -14.98
C ALA A 18 9.19 5.16 -15.88
N ALA A 19 9.77 4.01 -16.24
CA ALA A 19 9.75 3.57 -17.64
C ALA A 19 10.79 2.48 -17.98
N ALA A 20 11.73 2.10 -17.10
CA ALA A 20 12.89 1.30 -17.52
C ALA A 20 13.19 0.02 -16.69
N GLY A 21 12.16 -0.62 -16.14
CA GLY A 21 12.30 -1.89 -15.44
C GLY A 21 12.26 -1.76 -13.92
N LEU A 22 12.34 -2.90 -13.24
CA LEU A 22 12.32 -2.95 -11.78
C LEU A 22 13.64 -2.35 -11.26
N ASP A 23 13.61 -1.12 -10.76
CA ASP A 23 14.78 -0.45 -10.16
C ASP A 23 15.35 -1.27 -9.00
N ASP A 24 16.65 -1.15 -8.71
CA ASP A 24 17.29 -1.86 -7.58
C ASP A 24 16.61 -1.58 -6.25
N ARG A 25 16.10 -0.34 -6.07
CA ARG A 25 15.31 0.04 -4.91
C ARG A 25 14.00 -0.76 -4.82
N ALA A 26 13.33 -0.98 -5.94
CA ALA A 26 12.10 -1.75 -5.99
C ALA A 26 12.34 -3.24 -5.67
N ARG A 27 13.45 -3.80 -6.18
CA ARG A 27 13.89 -5.16 -5.82
C ARG A 27 14.17 -5.28 -4.34
N ALA A 28 14.93 -4.35 -3.77
CA ALA A 28 15.25 -4.33 -2.35
C ALA A 28 13.99 -4.22 -1.47
N VAL A 29 12.98 -3.45 -1.90
CA VAL A 29 11.69 -3.37 -1.21
C VAL A 29 10.95 -4.72 -1.23
N LEU A 30 10.90 -5.40 -2.38
CA LEU A 30 10.25 -6.73 -2.47
C LEU A 30 10.98 -7.79 -1.65
N ASP A 31 12.31 -7.78 -1.68
CA ASP A 31 13.15 -8.72 -0.95
C ASP A 31 13.00 -8.54 0.57
N PHE A 32 13.02 -7.29 1.04
CA PHE A 32 12.75 -6.96 2.44
C PHE A 32 11.36 -7.44 2.88
N GLU A 33 10.36 -7.28 2.01
CA GLU A 33 9.00 -7.66 2.30
C GLU A 33 8.79 -9.17 2.40
N ARG A 34 9.58 -9.95 1.64
CA ARG A 34 9.66 -11.41 1.68
C ARG A 34 10.18 -11.94 3.02
N ASP A 35 11.19 -11.31 3.59
CA ASP A 35 11.78 -11.76 4.86
C ASP A 35 10.99 -11.26 6.07
N TRP A 36 10.37 -10.08 5.96
CA TRP A 36 9.67 -9.46 7.08
C TRP A 36 8.29 -10.08 7.38
N THR A 37 7.66 -10.78 6.43
CA THR A 37 6.41 -11.53 6.71
C THR A 37 6.57 -12.55 7.85
N ARG A 38 7.79 -12.98 8.18
CA ARG A 38 8.06 -13.88 9.32
C ARG A 38 8.28 -13.14 10.66
N HIS A 39 8.56 -11.84 10.65
CA HIS A 39 9.05 -11.09 11.82
C HIS A 39 8.21 -9.83 12.12
N ALA A 40 6.88 -9.95 12.13
CA ALA A 40 5.92 -8.85 12.07
C ALA A 40 5.93 -7.78 13.19
N GLY A 41 6.81 -7.86 14.20
CA GLY A 41 6.79 -6.97 15.35
C GLY A 41 7.39 -5.57 15.14
N ALA A 42 8.51 -5.45 14.42
CA ALA A 42 9.30 -4.20 14.37
C ALA A 42 9.42 -3.59 12.96
N LYS A 43 8.46 -3.90 12.08
CA LYS A 43 8.57 -3.63 10.64
C LYS A 43 8.82 -2.17 10.31
N GLU A 44 8.08 -1.29 10.97
CA GLU A 44 8.12 0.14 10.67
C GLU A 44 9.46 0.77 11.06
N GLU A 45 10.07 0.30 12.14
CA GLU A 45 11.39 0.74 12.56
C GLU A 45 12.48 0.23 11.62
N ALA A 46 12.40 -1.03 11.21
CA ALA A 46 13.34 -1.60 10.26
C ALA A 46 13.23 -0.96 8.86
N ILE A 47 12.03 -0.59 8.42
CA ILE A 47 11.84 0.19 7.19
C ILE A 47 12.51 1.56 7.31
N ARG A 48 12.35 2.25 8.44
CA ARG A 48 13.00 3.55 8.69
C ARG A 48 14.52 3.42 8.68
N GLN A 49 15.06 2.38 9.33
CA GLN A 49 16.50 2.13 9.40
C GLN A 49 17.09 1.73 8.04
N ALA A 50 16.43 0.83 7.30
CA ALA A 50 16.96 0.27 6.06
C ALA A 50 16.80 1.22 4.85
N PHE A 51 15.68 1.93 4.77
CA PHE A 51 15.34 2.76 3.60
C PHE A 51 15.33 4.27 3.88
N GLY A 52 15.45 4.69 5.14
CA GLY A 52 15.29 6.09 5.52
C GLY A 52 13.87 6.63 5.28
N LEU A 53 12.88 5.75 5.08
CA LEU A 53 11.51 6.11 4.73
C LEU A 53 10.57 5.91 5.91
N SER A 54 9.61 6.83 6.07
CA SER A 54 8.47 6.59 6.95
C SER A 54 7.60 5.43 6.42
N ALA A 55 7.03 4.64 7.33
CA ALA A 55 6.15 3.51 7.01
C ALA A 55 5.04 3.89 6.02
N THR A 56 4.44 5.07 6.19
CA THR A 56 3.40 5.59 5.29
C THR A 56 3.88 5.73 3.84
N ARG A 57 5.09 6.29 3.65
CA ARG A 57 5.66 6.49 2.31
C ARG A 57 6.12 5.17 1.70
N TYR A 58 6.64 4.26 2.52
CA TYR A 58 6.98 2.90 2.12
C TYR A 58 5.78 2.12 1.58
N TYR A 59 4.66 2.09 2.32
CA TYR A 59 3.46 1.37 1.88
C TYR A 59 2.80 1.99 0.64
N GLN A 60 2.94 3.30 0.42
CA GLN A 60 2.49 3.94 -0.82
C GLN A 60 3.32 3.49 -2.02
N LEU A 61 4.65 3.52 -1.90
CA LEU A 61 5.56 3.04 -2.94
C LEU A 61 5.34 1.55 -3.23
N LEU A 62 5.27 0.72 -2.18
CA LEU A 62 5.00 -0.71 -2.30
C LEU A 62 3.67 -0.96 -3.01
N GLY A 63 2.63 -0.20 -2.65
CA GLY A 63 1.32 -0.29 -3.29
C GLY A 63 1.35 -0.02 -4.79
N ALA A 64 2.05 1.03 -5.22
CA ALA A 64 2.22 1.31 -6.65
C ALA A 64 3.08 0.24 -7.34
N LEU A 65 4.11 -0.26 -6.65
CA LEU A 65 5.04 -1.25 -7.18
C LEU A 65 4.35 -2.59 -7.50
N ILE A 66 3.56 -3.12 -6.55
CA ILE A 66 2.89 -4.42 -6.69
C ILE A 66 1.84 -4.45 -7.81
N GLU A 67 1.39 -3.28 -8.28
CA GLU A 67 0.46 -3.14 -9.39
C GLU A 67 1.16 -3.17 -10.77
N THR A 68 2.50 -3.19 -10.79
CA THR A 68 3.30 -3.19 -12.03
C THR A 68 3.62 -4.59 -12.55
N ARG A 69 3.72 -4.74 -13.88
CA ARG A 69 4.16 -5.99 -14.53
C ARG A 69 5.55 -6.47 -14.07
N PRO A 70 6.58 -5.62 -13.92
CA PRO A 70 7.90 -6.05 -13.46
C PRO A 70 7.90 -6.64 -12.05
N ALA A 71 7.05 -6.16 -11.14
CA ALA A 71 6.94 -6.72 -9.80
C ALA A 71 6.36 -8.14 -9.83
N LEU A 72 5.31 -8.37 -10.63
CA LEU A 72 4.73 -9.69 -10.86
C LEU A 72 5.73 -10.67 -11.49
N ALA A 73 6.61 -10.19 -12.38
CA ALA A 73 7.65 -11.01 -13.00
C ALA A 73 8.78 -11.39 -12.02
N TYR A 74 9.02 -10.58 -10.99
CA TYR A 74 10.06 -10.84 -9.98
C TYR A 74 9.60 -11.82 -8.91
N ASP A 75 8.45 -11.56 -8.26
CA ASP A 75 7.87 -12.46 -7.26
C ASP A 75 6.33 -12.47 -7.33
N PRO A 76 5.73 -13.32 -8.18
CA PRO A 76 4.28 -13.35 -8.37
C PRO A 76 3.51 -13.80 -7.12
N LEU A 77 4.12 -14.63 -6.26
CA LEU A 77 3.46 -15.17 -5.06
C LEU A 77 3.35 -14.10 -3.98
N LEU A 78 4.43 -13.37 -3.73
CA LEU A 78 4.44 -12.26 -2.77
C LEU A 78 3.51 -11.14 -3.24
N VAL A 79 3.62 -10.74 -4.50
CA VAL A 79 2.80 -9.67 -5.09
C VAL A 79 1.31 -10.03 -5.05
N GLY A 80 0.94 -11.25 -5.42
CA GLY A 80 -0.43 -11.72 -5.35
C GLY A 80 -1.00 -11.71 -3.93
N ARG A 81 -0.20 -12.08 -2.92
CA ARG A 81 -0.60 -12.02 -1.51
C ARG A 81 -0.83 -10.58 -1.03
N LEU A 82 0.05 -9.65 -1.41
CA LEU A 82 -0.05 -8.23 -1.07
C LEU A 82 -1.26 -7.55 -1.73
N LEU A 83 -1.53 -7.89 -2.99
CA LEU A 83 -2.71 -7.42 -3.72
C LEU A 83 -4.00 -7.85 -3.01
N ARG A 84 -4.14 -9.15 -2.66
CA ARG A 84 -5.30 -9.65 -1.92
C ARG A 84 -5.48 -8.95 -0.57
N LEU A 85 -4.39 -8.68 0.16
CA LEU A 85 -4.46 -7.97 1.43
C LEU A 85 -4.99 -6.53 1.26
N ARG A 86 -4.59 -5.85 0.18
CA ARG A 86 -5.09 -4.51 -0.17
C ARG A 86 -6.56 -4.56 -0.56
N GLU A 87 -6.96 -5.50 -1.40
CA GLU A 87 -8.36 -5.69 -1.77
C GLU A 87 -9.24 -5.96 -0.54
N THR A 88 -8.77 -6.81 0.38
CA THR A 88 -9.49 -7.11 1.64
C THR A 88 -9.66 -5.85 2.49
N ARG A 89 -8.63 -5.00 2.60
CA ARG A 89 -8.73 -3.71 3.30
C ARG A 89 -9.62 -2.72 2.57
N ALA A 90 -9.57 -2.67 1.24
CA ALA A 90 -10.40 -1.79 0.43
C ALA A 90 -11.88 -2.18 0.53
N ALA A 91 -12.18 -3.47 0.44
CA ALA A 91 -13.52 -4.03 0.62
C ALA A 91 -14.07 -3.76 2.03
N ALA A 92 -13.24 -3.92 3.07
CA ALA A 92 -13.65 -3.59 4.45
C ALA A 92 -13.98 -2.10 4.63
N ARG A 93 -13.28 -1.19 3.93
CA ARG A 93 -13.65 0.23 3.91
C ARG A 93 -14.93 0.48 3.11
N ALA A 94 -15.09 -0.13 1.94
CA ALA A 94 -16.29 0.01 1.12
C ALA A 94 -17.55 -0.48 1.84
N ALA A 95 -17.46 -1.61 2.55
CA ALA A 95 -18.55 -2.16 3.37
C ALA A 95 -18.95 -1.23 4.52
N ARG A 96 -18.01 -0.44 5.08
CA ARG A 96 -18.29 0.59 6.09
C ARG A 96 -18.76 1.92 5.51
N ALA A 97 -18.36 2.22 4.28
CA ALA A 97 -18.67 3.45 3.59
C ALA A 97 -20.01 3.40 2.85
N LEU A 98 -20.65 2.23 2.74
CA LEU A 98 -22.00 2.10 2.22
C LEU A 98 -22.94 2.91 3.14
N PRO A 99 -23.47 4.06 2.68
CA PRO A 99 -24.34 4.87 3.50
C PRO A 99 -25.66 4.12 3.64
N ALA A 100 -26.09 3.93 4.89
CA ALA A 100 -27.48 3.66 5.20
C ALA A 100 -28.32 4.83 4.63
N GLY A 101 -28.90 4.67 3.45
CA GLY A 101 -29.61 5.76 2.82
C GLY A 101 -30.02 5.51 1.37
N LEU A 102 -31.00 4.65 1.15
CA LEU A 102 -32.05 4.97 0.18
C LEU A 102 -33.39 4.36 0.64
N PRO A 103 -34.41 5.18 0.96
CA PRO A 103 -35.72 4.71 1.37
C PRO A 103 -36.55 4.24 0.17
N ASP A 104 -36.97 2.98 0.19
CA ASP A 104 -38.03 2.48 -0.68
C ASP A 104 -39.39 2.83 -0.03
N ARG A 105 -40.01 3.91 -0.51
CA ARG A 105 -41.45 4.17 -0.29
C ARG A 105 -42.09 4.50 -1.63
N PRO A 106 -42.81 3.55 -2.26
CA PRO A 106 -43.68 3.88 -3.36
C PRO A 106 -44.93 4.55 -2.79
N THR A 107 -45.01 5.87 -2.87
CA THR A 107 -46.31 6.57 -2.82
C THR A 107 -46.98 6.37 -4.17
N ALA A 108 -47.72 5.28 -4.31
CA ALA A 108 -48.70 5.13 -5.37
C ALA A 108 -49.99 5.83 -4.96
N ARG A 109 -50.45 6.63 -5.93
CA ARG A 109 -51.53 7.60 -5.98
C ARG A 109 -52.92 7.07 -5.64
#